data_AF-R4VM94-F1
#
_entry.id   AF-R4VM94-F1
#
_cell.length_a   1.000
_cell.length_b   1.000
_cell.length_c   1.000
_cell.angle_alpha   90.00
_cell.angle_beta   90.00
_cell.angle_gamma   90.00
#
_symmetry.space_group_name_H-M   'P 1'
#
loop_
_entity.id
_entity.type
_entity.pdbx_description
1 polymer ?
#
loop_
_entity_poly.entity_id
_entity_poly.type
_entity_poly.pdbx_seq_one_letter_code
_entity_poly.pdbx_strand_id
1 'polypeptide(L)'
;ARPEIIVLREPGATWGNYLQHQKTSNHSLHDLYNLQRDLLTVAATVLGKQDPVLTSMANQMELAKVKADRPATKQEEAAAKALKKNLIELIAARTQQRDGLPAKEAHRFAAVAFRDAQVKQLNNQPWQTIKNTLTHNGHHYTNTQLPAAEMKIGAKDIFPSAYQGKGVCSWDTKNIHHANNLWMSTVSVHEDGKDKTLFCGIRHGVLSPYHEKDPLLRHVGAENKAKEVLTAALFSKPELLNKALAG
;
A
#
# COMPACT_ATOMS: atom_id res chain seq x y z
N ALA A 1 -18.07 47.95 -0.57
CA ALA A 1 -16.77 48.22 -1.22
C ALA A 1 -16.26 46.93 -1.88
N ARG A 2 -15.64 47.01 -3.06
CA ARG A 2 -14.98 45.85 -3.69
C ARG A 2 -13.49 45.86 -3.32
N PRO A 3 -12.90 44.72 -2.91
CA PRO A 3 -11.46 44.65 -2.67
C PRO A 3 -10.69 44.69 -3.99
N GLU A 4 -9.46 45.18 -3.94
CA GLU A 4 -8.50 45.01 -5.02
C GLU A 4 -8.04 43.55 -5.07
N ILE A 5 -8.09 42.94 -6.26
CA ILE A 5 -7.69 41.54 -6.49
C ILE A 5 -6.62 41.53 -7.58
N ILE A 6 -5.39 41.18 -7.20
CA ILE A 6 -4.27 40.99 -8.12
C ILE A 6 -3.95 39.49 -8.17
N VAL A 7 -4.04 38.90 -9.35
CA VAL A 7 -3.70 37.48 -9.57
C VAL A 7 -2.27 37.39 -10.10
N LEU A 8 -1.35 36.87 -9.29
CA LEU A 8 0.04 36.64 -9.67
C LEU A 8 0.14 35.34 -10.48
N ARG A 9 0.30 35.47 -11.80
CA ARG A 9 0.46 34.32 -12.70
C ARG A 9 1.93 33.96 -12.83
N GLU A 10 2.25 32.71 -12.55
CA GLU A 10 3.59 32.13 -12.72
C GLU A 10 3.59 31.13 -13.88
N PRO A 11 4.61 31.10 -14.75
CA PRO A 11 4.72 30.10 -15.81
C PRO A 11 5.09 28.72 -15.25
N GLY A 12 4.56 27.65 -15.86
CA GLY A 12 4.92 26.26 -15.54
C GLY A 12 4.04 25.59 -14.47
N ALA A 13 4.48 24.43 -13.99
CA ALA A 13 3.76 23.60 -13.02
C ALA A 13 4.10 23.99 -11.56
N THR A 14 3.62 25.16 -11.12
CA THR A 14 3.88 25.69 -9.77
C THR A 14 2.92 25.19 -8.69
N TRP A 15 1.85 24.50 -9.09
CA TRP A 15 0.76 24.08 -8.20
C TRP A 15 1.21 23.20 -7.02
N GLY A 16 2.29 22.42 -7.20
CA GLY A 16 2.86 21.57 -6.14
C GLY A 16 3.35 22.35 -4.92
N ASN A 17 3.75 23.62 -5.10
CA ASN A 17 4.24 24.49 -4.02
C ASN A 17 3.13 24.93 -3.06
N TYR A 18 1.87 24.76 -3.45
CA TYR A 18 0.70 25.19 -2.68
C TYR A 18 0.00 24.04 -1.95
N LEU A 19 0.54 22.82 -2.05
CA LEU A 19 -0.03 21.66 -1.36
C LEU A 19 0.20 21.77 0.15
N GLN A 20 -0.85 21.49 0.91
CA GLN A 20 -0.78 21.39 2.35
C GLN A 20 -0.62 19.93 2.73
N HIS A 21 0.49 19.57 3.38
CA HIS A 21 0.79 18.17 3.70
C HIS A 21 0.44 17.78 5.13
N GLN A 22 0.05 18.74 5.97
CA GLN A 22 -0.32 18.47 7.36
C GLN A 22 -1.63 17.68 7.41
N LYS A 23 -1.56 16.49 8.02
CA LYS A 23 -2.70 15.60 8.19
C LYS A 23 -3.47 15.93 9.46
N THR A 24 -4.78 15.76 9.39
CA THR A 24 -5.63 15.75 10.58
C THR A 24 -5.48 14.43 11.35
N SER A 25 -5.83 14.42 12.64
CA SER A 25 -5.60 13.27 13.53
C SER A 25 -6.58 12.12 13.30
N ASN A 26 -7.76 12.37 12.73
CA ASN A 26 -8.79 11.36 12.52
C ASN A 26 -9.55 11.57 11.19
N HIS A 27 -9.80 10.47 10.46
CA HIS A 27 -10.58 10.48 9.21
C HIS A 27 -10.08 11.47 8.16
N SER A 28 -8.76 11.52 7.90
CA SER A 28 -8.16 12.44 6.92
C SER A 28 -8.85 12.39 5.56
N LEU A 29 -9.39 13.55 5.13
CA LEU A 29 -9.92 13.71 3.79
C LEU A 29 -8.80 13.58 2.74
N HIS A 30 -7.59 14.04 3.06
CA HIS A 30 -6.43 13.83 2.17
C HIS A 30 -6.10 12.34 1.98
N ASP A 31 -6.34 11.48 2.97
CA ASP A 31 -6.18 10.02 2.80
C ASP A 31 -7.25 9.44 1.87
N LEU A 32 -8.48 9.95 1.92
CA LEU A 32 -9.51 9.60 0.95
C LEU A 32 -9.10 10.03 -0.47
N TYR A 33 -8.52 11.23 -0.65
CA TYR A 33 -8.00 11.66 -1.94
C TYR A 33 -6.91 10.73 -2.48
N ASN A 34 -5.98 10.29 -1.61
CA ASN A 34 -4.96 9.30 -1.98
C ASN A 34 -5.60 7.99 -2.46
N LEU A 35 -6.56 7.45 -1.70
CA LEU A 35 -7.28 6.23 -2.08
C LEU A 35 -7.99 6.38 -3.42
N GLN A 36 -8.72 7.48 -3.62
CA GLN A 36 -9.47 7.74 -4.85
C GLN A 36 -8.53 7.90 -6.05
N ARG A 37 -7.43 8.64 -5.90
CA ARG A 37 -6.37 8.77 -6.92
C ARG A 37 -5.81 7.41 -7.32
N ASP A 38 -5.52 6.56 -6.34
CA ASP A 38 -4.95 5.24 -6.57
C ASP A 38 -5.96 4.35 -7.33
N LEU A 39 -7.25 4.40 -6.99
CA LEU A 39 -8.31 3.68 -7.70
C LEU A 39 -8.49 4.19 -9.15
N LEU A 40 -8.43 5.50 -9.37
CA LEU A 40 -8.49 6.11 -10.70
C LEU A 40 -7.28 5.69 -11.56
N THR A 41 -6.09 5.61 -10.96
CA THR A 41 -4.86 5.15 -11.63
C THR A 41 -4.96 3.69 -12.06
N VAL A 42 -5.54 2.83 -11.21
CA VAL A 42 -5.85 1.43 -11.57
C VAL A 42 -6.79 1.38 -12.77
N ALA A 43 -7.91 2.12 -12.73
CA ALA A 43 -8.88 2.14 -13.83
C ALA A 43 -8.26 2.65 -15.14
N ALA A 44 -7.47 3.73 -15.08
CA ALA A 44 -6.77 4.28 -16.23
C ALA A 44 -5.80 3.25 -16.85
N THR A 45 -5.13 2.46 -16.01
CA THR A 45 -4.24 1.37 -16.45
C THR A 45 -5.02 0.27 -17.17
N VAL A 46 -6.17 -0.15 -16.63
CA VAL A 46 -7.03 -1.17 -17.26
C VAL A 46 -7.53 -0.72 -18.64
N LEU A 47 -7.89 0.56 -18.78
CA LEU A 47 -8.31 1.15 -20.05
C LEU A 47 -7.13 1.54 -20.97
N GLY A 48 -5.89 1.16 -20.62
CA GLY A 48 -4.72 1.40 -21.46
C GLY A 48 -4.40 2.88 -21.68
N LYS A 49 -4.75 3.75 -20.73
CA LYS A 49 -4.62 5.22 -20.81
C LYS A 49 -5.37 5.86 -21.99
N GLN A 50 -6.34 5.15 -22.60
CA GLN A 50 -7.17 5.66 -23.68
C GLN A 50 -8.21 6.68 -23.20
N ASP A 51 -8.52 6.67 -21.89
CA ASP A 51 -9.38 7.67 -21.26
C ASP A 51 -8.54 8.66 -20.43
N PRO A 52 -8.16 9.81 -21.00
CA PRO A 52 -7.33 10.79 -20.30
C PRO A 52 -8.07 11.45 -19.12
N VAL A 53 -9.40 11.36 -19.07
CA VAL A 53 -10.19 11.95 -17.98
C VAL A 53 -9.85 11.28 -16.66
N LEU A 54 -9.64 9.96 -16.63
CA LEU A 54 -9.28 9.24 -15.41
C LEU A 54 -7.91 9.69 -14.85
N THR A 55 -6.93 9.90 -15.73
CA THR A 55 -5.62 10.44 -15.33
C THR A 55 -5.73 11.89 -14.87
N SER A 56 -6.54 12.71 -15.54
CA SER A 56 -6.80 14.09 -15.12
C SER A 56 -7.48 14.16 -13.75
N MET A 57 -8.49 13.32 -13.50
CA MET A 57 -9.15 13.22 -12.20
C MET A 57 -8.18 12.75 -11.11
N ALA A 58 -7.29 11.80 -11.40
CA ALA A 58 -6.26 11.38 -10.46
C ALA A 58 -5.33 12.56 -10.09
N ASN A 59 -4.91 13.37 -11.08
CA ASN A 59 -4.13 14.58 -10.83
C ASN A 59 -4.90 15.62 -10.00
N GLN A 60 -6.21 15.75 -10.23
CA GLN A 60 -7.07 16.63 -9.44
C GLN A 60 -7.18 16.18 -7.97
N MET A 61 -7.12 14.89 -7.67
CA MET A 61 -7.08 14.40 -6.27
C MET A 61 -5.80 14.85 -5.56
N GLU A 62 -4.68 15.00 -6.29
CA GLU A 62 -3.45 15.56 -5.72
C GLU A 62 -3.60 17.08 -5.51
N LEU A 63 -4.10 17.79 -6.54
CA LEU A 63 -4.33 19.23 -6.48
C LEU A 63 -5.35 19.62 -5.41
N ALA A 64 -6.32 18.76 -5.07
CA ALA A 64 -7.31 19.03 -4.04
C ALA A 64 -6.70 19.28 -2.65
N LYS A 65 -5.45 18.84 -2.43
CA LYS A 65 -4.69 19.05 -1.19
C LYS A 65 -4.12 20.47 -1.03
N VAL A 66 -4.40 21.39 -1.96
CA VAL A 66 -4.18 22.84 -1.72
C VAL A 66 -5.05 23.37 -0.57
N LYS A 67 -6.15 22.69 -0.27
CA LYS A 67 -6.97 22.95 0.92
C LYS A 67 -6.43 22.15 2.10
N ALA A 68 -6.40 22.79 3.27
CA ALA A 68 -6.03 22.14 4.52
C ALA A 68 -6.81 20.85 4.74
N ASP A 69 -6.14 19.84 5.29
CA ASP A 69 -6.79 18.59 5.63
C ASP A 69 -7.83 18.79 6.74
N ARG A 70 -8.87 17.95 6.72
CA ARG A 70 -9.92 17.94 7.73
C ARG A 70 -10.53 16.54 7.83
N PRO A 71 -11.23 16.23 8.94
CA PRO A 71 -12.04 15.04 9.00
C PRO A 71 -13.03 14.99 7.84
N ALA A 72 -13.10 13.83 7.19
CA ALA A 72 -14.04 13.56 6.13
C ALA A 72 -15.47 13.45 6.66
N THR A 73 -16.42 13.91 5.86
CA THR A 73 -17.84 13.69 6.11
C THR A 73 -18.25 12.26 5.77
N LYS A 74 -19.38 11.80 6.32
CA LYS A 74 -19.92 10.47 5.99
C LYS A 74 -20.21 10.31 4.49
N GLN A 75 -20.61 11.40 3.83
CA GLN A 75 -20.87 11.42 2.39
C GLN A 75 -19.59 11.24 1.57
N GLU A 76 -18.49 11.90 1.98
CA GLU A 76 -17.17 11.75 1.34
C GLU A 76 -16.63 10.33 1.51
N GLU A 77 -16.74 9.76 2.72
CA GLU A 77 -16.36 8.37 2.97
C GLU A 77 -17.20 7.38 2.14
N ALA A 78 -18.52 7.62 2.05
CA ALA A 78 -19.41 6.78 1.26
C ALA A 78 -19.08 6.87 -0.24
N ALA A 79 -18.79 8.06 -0.75
CA ALA A 79 -18.40 8.26 -2.14
C ALA A 79 -17.07 7.55 -2.46
N ALA A 80 -16.07 7.63 -1.58
CA ALA A 80 -14.82 6.91 -1.73
C ALA A 80 -15.01 5.38 -1.73
N LYS A 81 -15.90 4.84 -0.87
CA LYS A 81 -16.25 3.42 -0.85
C LYS A 81 -16.95 2.97 -2.15
N ALA A 82 -17.85 3.80 -2.69
CA ALA A 82 -18.58 3.50 -3.92
C ALA A 82 -17.71 3.61 -5.19
N LEU A 83 -16.66 4.43 -5.17
CA LEU A 83 -15.84 4.73 -6.35
C LEU A 83 -15.32 3.49 -7.07
N LYS A 84 -14.82 2.49 -6.33
CA LYS A 84 -14.31 1.25 -6.93
C LYS A 84 -15.38 0.55 -7.79
N LYS A 85 -16.62 0.46 -7.30
CA LYS A 85 -17.74 -0.15 -8.03
C LYS A 85 -18.04 0.67 -9.29
N ASN A 86 -18.16 1.99 -9.16
CA ASN A 86 -18.44 2.89 -10.29
C ASN A 86 -17.36 2.79 -11.38
N LEU A 87 -16.08 2.65 -11.00
CA LEU A 87 -14.98 2.47 -11.96
C LEU A 87 -15.05 1.12 -12.68
N ILE A 88 -15.41 0.05 -11.99
CA ILE A 88 -15.65 -1.26 -12.62
C ILE A 88 -16.81 -1.19 -13.62
N GLU A 89 -17.91 -0.51 -13.25
CA GLU A 89 -19.05 -0.30 -14.14
C GLU A 89 -18.67 0.54 -15.38
N LEU A 90 -17.87 1.59 -15.20
CA LEU A 90 -17.33 2.38 -16.31
C LEU A 90 -16.48 1.53 -17.26
N ILE A 91 -15.56 0.71 -16.72
CA ILE A 91 -14.71 -0.17 -17.53
C ILE A 91 -15.56 -1.19 -18.29
N ALA A 92 -16.58 -1.76 -17.63
CA ALA A 92 -17.50 -2.69 -18.26
C ALA A 92 -18.22 -2.02 -19.44
N ALA A 93 -18.81 -0.84 -19.23
CA ALA A 93 -19.50 -0.09 -20.28
C ALA A 93 -18.58 0.23 -21.48
N ARG A 94 -17.32 0.65 -21.22
CA ARG A 94 -16.33 0.90 -22.28
C ARG A 94 -15.94 -0.36 -23.04
N THR A 95 -15.81 -1.48 -22.33
CA THR A 95 -15.53 -2.79 -22.94
C THR A 95 -16.68 -3.21 -23.85
N GLN A 96 -17.94 -3.01 -23.45
CA GLN A 96 -19.10 -3.29 -24.31
C GLN A 96 -19.10 -2.43 -25.58
N GLN A 97 -18.82 -1.12 -25.43
CA GLN A 97 -18.82 -0.18 -26.55
C GLN A 97 -17.72 -0.49 -27.58
N ARG A 98 -16.52 -0.88 -27.12
CA ARG A 98 -15.38 -1.12 -28.00
C ARG A 98 -15.37 -2.52 -28.60
N ASP A 99 -15.68 -3.52 -27.77
CA ASP A 99 -15.42 -4.93 -28.08
C ASP A 99 -16.72 -5.73 -28.31
N GLY A 100 -17.90 -5.12 -28.11
CA GLY A 100 -19.20 -5.74 -28.35
C GLY A 100 -19.61 -6.83 -27.34
N LEU A 101 -18.92 -6.92 -26.20
CA LEU A 101 -19.18 -7.97 -25.21
C LEU A 101 -20.59 -7.85 -24.59
N PRO A 102 -21.25 -8.98 -24.26
CA PRO A 102 -22.45 -8.99 -23.43
C PRO A 102 -22.21 -8.36 -22.06
N ALA A 103 -23.21 -7.67 -21.50
CA ALA A 103 -23.08 -6.90 -20.25
C ALA A 103 -22.50 -7.69 -19.08
N LYS A 104 -22.96 -8.94 -18.86
CA LYS A 104 -22.46 -9.80 -17.79
C LYS A 104 -20.99 -10.19 -17.99
N GLU A 105 -20.58 -10.44 -19.24
CA GLU A 105 -19.20 -10.81 -19.56
C GLU A 105 -18.26 -9.62 -19.44
N ALA A 106 -18.68 -8.45 -19.93
CA ALA A 106 -17.94 -7.20 -19.78
C ALA A 106 -17.73 -6.82 -18.31
N HIS A 107 -18.76 -6.98 -17.47
CA HIS A 107 -18.62 -6.74 -16.03
C HIS A 107 -17.68 -7.75 -15.36
N ARG A 108 -17.77 -9.04 -15.71
CA ARG A 108 -16.85 -10.07 -15.20
C ARG A 108 -15.41 -9.76 -15.59
N PHE A 109 -15.18 -9.38 -16.85
CA PHE A 109 -13.88 -8.95 -17.34
C PHE A 109 -13.36 -7.74 -16.55
N ALA A 110 -14.17 -6.69 -16.45
CA ALA A 110 -13.80 -5.45 -15.76
C ALA A 110 -13.41 -5.68 -14.30
N ALA A 111 -14.18 -6.49 -13.56
CA ALA A 111 -13.89 -6.80 -12.16
C ALA A 111 -12.56 -7.56 -11.99
N VAL A 112 -12.29 -8.54 -12.87
CA VAL A 112 -11.02 -9.30 -12.85
C VAL A 112 -9.85 -8.40 -13.23
N ALA A 113 -9.96 -7.67 -14.34
CA ALA A 113 -8.91 -6.77 -14.83
C ALA A 113 -8.57 -5.68 -13.80
N PHE A 114 -9.59 -5.06 -13.18
CA PHE A 114 -9.39 -4.07 -12.12
C PHE A 114 -8.69 -4.67 -10.92
N ARG A 115 -9.10 -5.84 -10.43
CA ARG A 115 -8.47 -6.50 -9.28
C ARG A 115 -7.00 -6.82 -9.58
N ASP A 116 -6.72 -7.39 -10.75
CA ASP A 116 -5.37 -7.81 -11.10
C ASP A 116 -4.45 -6.59 -11.30
N ALA A 117 -4.95 -5.50 -11.90
CA ALA A 117 -4.23 -4.23 -11.97
C ALA A 117 -4.01 -3.60 -10.58
N GLN A 118 -5.00 -3.67 -9.68
CA GLN A 118 -4.88 -3.18 -8.32
C GLN A 118 -3.80 -3.93 -7.53
N VAL A 119 -3.75 -5.27 -7.65
CA VAL A 119 -2.68 -6.09 -7.04
C VAL A 119 -1.31 -5.68 -7.58
N LYS A 120 -1.17 -5.54 -8.90
CA LYS A 120 0.08 -5.08 -9.53
C LYS A 120 0.51 -3.70 -9.04
N GLN A 121 -0.43 -2.76 -8.90
CA GLN A 121 -0.12 -1.43 -8.39
C GLN A 121 0.36 -1.48 -6.94
N LEU A 122 -0.35 -2.20 -6.06
CA LEU A 122 0.01 -2.33 -4.65
C LEU A 122 1.37 -3.02 -4.46
N ASN A 123 1.65 -4.07 -5.24
CA ASN A 123 2.93 -4.78 -5.20
C ASN A 123 4.08 -4.02 -5.84
N ASN A 124 3.82 -2.89 -6.52
CA ASN A 124 4.87 -2.01 -7.06
C ASN A 124 5.06 -0.73 -6.25
N GLN A 125 4.28 -0.53 -5.17
CA GLN A 125 4.55 0.56 -4.24
C GLN A 125 5.86 0.30 -3.48
N PRO A 126 6.65 1.33 -3.20
CA PRO A 126 7.79 1.20 -2.31
C PRO A 126 7.29 0.82 -0.91
N TRP A 127 7.92 -0.18 -0.30
CA TRP A 127 7.66 -0.55 1.08
C TRP A 127 8.83 -0.05 1.91
N GLN A 128 8.57 0.95 2.74
CA GLN A 128 9.55 1.62 3.57
C GLN A 128 9.27 1.34 5.04
N THR A 129 10.32 1.40 5.87
CA THR A 129 10.15 1.37 7.33
C THR A 129 9.18 2.46 7.79
N ILE A 130 8.18 2.05 8.56
CA ILE A 130 7.23 2.97 9.21
C ILE A 130 7.67 3.14 10.65
N LYS A 131 7.85 4.39 11.08
CA LYS A 131 8.19 4.72 12.46
C LYS A 131 7.16 5.68 13.03
N ASN A 132 6.57 5.30 14.17
CA ASN A 132 5.62 6.13 14.91
C ASN A 132 6.07 6.24 16.36
N THR A 133 5.80 7.38 16.98
CA THR A 133 6.05 7.60 18.41
C THR A 133 4.74 7.86 19.14
N LEU A 134 4.66 7.43 20.39
CA LEU A 134 3.55 7.74 21.29
C LEU A 134 4.07 7.96 22.70
N THR A 135 3.45 8.90 23.41
CA THR A 135 3.74 9.17 24.82
C THR A 135 2.60 8.68 25.67
N HIS A 136 2.88 7.84 26.66
CA HIS A 136 1.88 7.31 27.59
C HIS A 136 2.48 7.13 28.97
N ASN A 137 1.78 7.61 30.01
CA ASN A 137 2.22 7.60 31.42
C ASN A 137 3.64 8.14 31.63
N GLY A 138 4.03 9.20 30.91
CA GLY A 138 5.37 9.79 31.00
C GLY A 138 6.46 9.05 30.21
N HIS A 139 6.20 7.85 29.70
CA HIS A 139 7.16 7.10 28.87
C HIS A 139 6.97 7.43 27.39
N HIS A 140 8.09 7.44 26.66
CA HIS A 140 8.12 7.67 25.21
C HIS A 140 8.38 6.34 24.51
N TYR A 141 7.39 5.89 23.75
CA TYR A 141 7.46 4.63 23.01
C TYR A 141 7.66 4.91 21.52
N THR A 142 8.45 4.04 20.90
CA THR A 142 8.68 4.01 19.46
C THR A 142 8.19 2.69 18.90
N ASN A 143 7.26 2.75 17.96
CA ASN A 143 6.85 1.61 17.14
C ASN A 143 7.55 1.69 15.78
N THR A 144 8.26 0.63 15.39
CA THR A 144 8.92 0.51 14.09
C THR A 144 8.38 -0.71 13.36
N GLN A 145 7.96 -0.55 12.12
CA GLN A 145 7.57 -1.66 11.24
C GLN A 145 8.57 -1.71 10.08
N LEU A 146 9.39 -2.75 10.06
CA LEU A 146 10.39 -3.02 9.03
C LEU A 146 9.79 -3.99 7.99
N PRO A 147 9.65 -3.59 6.71
CA PRO A 147 9.14 -4.47 5.68
C PRO A 147 10.17 -5.52 5.28
N ALA A 148 9.71 -6.65 4.73
CA ALA A 148 10.59 -7.72 4.23
C ALA A 148 11.70 -7.20 3.28
N ALA A 149 11.39 -6.24 2.41
CA ALA A 149 12.36 -5.64 1.50
C ALA A 149 13.55 -4.91 2.16
N GLU A 150 13.44 -4.60 3.44
CA GLU A 150 14.49 -3.93 4.23
C GLU A 150 15.14 -4.87 5.26
N MET A 151 14.72 -6.15 5.34
CA MET A 151 15.35 -7.14 6.21
C MET A 151 16.68 -7.62 5.59
N LYS A 152 17.78 -7.01 6.00
CA LYS A 152 19.13 -7.27 5.46
C LYS A 152 20.16 -7.44 6.57
N ILE A 153 21.19 -8.26 6.31
CA ILE A 153 22.42 -8.31 7.12
C ILE A 153 23.48 -7.55 6.34
N GLY A 154 23.87 -6.37 6.84
CA GLY A 154 24.64 -5.41 6.04
C GLY A 154 23.85 -5.03 4.78
N ALA A 155 24.45 -5.21 3.61
CA ALA A 155 23.81 -4.94 2.32
C ALA A 155 23.06 -6.17 1.73
N LYS A 156 23.13 -7.35 2.36
CA LYS A 156 22.62 -8.60 1.80
C LYS A 156 21.20 -8.91 2.30
N ASP A 157 20.28 -9.15 1.37
CA ASP A 157 18.94 -9.66 1.70
C ASP A 157 19.00 -11.01 2.43
N ILE A 158 18.15 -11.18 3.44
CA ILE A 158 18.06 -12.44 4.19
C ILE A 158 17.25 -13.51 3.44
N PHE A 159 16.47 -13.10 2.45
CA PHE A 159 15.61 -13.99 1.67
C PHE A 159 16.33 -14.49 0.42
N PRO A 160 16.02 -15.72 -0.06
CA PRO A 160 16.62 -16.26 -1.29
C PRO A 160 16.37 -15.42 -2.54
N SER A 161 15.19 -14.79 -2.62
CA SER A 161 14.84 -13.81 -3.63
C SER A 161 14.56 -12.48 -2.93
N ALA A 162 15.12 -11.39 -3.45
CA ALA A 162 14.89 -10.07 -2.89
C ALA A 162 13.50 -9.53 -3.26
N TYR A 163 12.87 -8.82 -2.34
CA TYR A 163 11.61 -8.10 -2.59
C TYR A 163 11.81 -6.81 -3.42
N GLN A 164 13.05 -6.42 -3.73
CA GLN A 164 13.40 -5.29 -4.60
C GLN A 164 12.78 -3.95 -4.15
N GLY A 165 12.77 -3.66 -2.85
CA GLY A 165 12.19 -2.43 -2.29
C GLY A 165 10.65 -2.38 -2.30
N LYS A 166 9.99 -3.49 -2.66
CA LYS A 166 8.53 -3.60 -2.78
C LYS A 166 7.98 -4.54 -1.70
N GLY A 167 6.68 -4.78 -1.73
CA GLY A 167 6.06 -5.82 -0.91
C GLY A 167 5.04 -6.62 -1.68
N VAL A 168 4.49 -7.65 -1.04
CA VAL A 168 3.41 -8.45 -1.59
C VAL A 168 2.15 -8.20 -0.78
N CYS A 169 1.16 -7.52 -1.36
CA CYS A 169 -0.10 -7.24 -0.69
C CYS A 169 -0.89 -8.53 -0.40
N SER A 170 -1.81 -8.48 0.56
CA SER A 170 -2.65 -9.62 0.95
C SER A 170 -3.60 -10.10 -0.15
N TRP A 171 -3.79 -9.31 -1.21
CA TRP A 171 -4.67 -9.65 -2.32
C TRP A 171 -3.98 -10.47 -3.42
N ASP A 172 -2.65 -10.58 -3.37
CA ASP A 172 -1.87 -11.45 -4.24
C ASP A 172 -1.92 -12.92 -3.78
N THR A 173 -3.14 -13.46 -3.82
CA THR A 173 -3.53 -14.76 -3.25
C THR A 173 -3.03 -15.98 -4.02
N LYS A 174 -2.35 -15.76 -5.16
CA LYS A 174 -1.71 -16.80 -5.97
C LYS A 174 -0.18 -16.75 -5.92
N ASN A 175 0.39 -15.79 -5.18
CA ASN A 175 1.84 -15.66 -5.10
C ASN A 175 2.48 -16.89 -4.45
N ILE A 176 3.39 -17.54 -5.18
CA ILE A 176 4.13 -18.72 -4.72
C ILE A 176 5.58 -18.42 -4.32
N HIS A 177 6.02 -17.17 -4.50
CA HIS A 177 7.41 -16.77 -4.32
C HIS A 177 7.66 -16.13 -2.97
N HIS A 178 6.76 -15.22 -2.57
CA HIS A 178 6.97 -14.34 -1.43
C HIS A 178 5.79 -14.36 -0.46
N ALA A 179 6.11 -14.24 0.82
CA ALA A 179 5.15 -14.10 1.89
C ALA A 179 4.41 -12.76 1.73
N ASN A 180 3.08 -12.83 1.69
CA ASN A 180 2.23 -11.65 1.63
C ASN A 180 2.33 -10.89 2.96
N ASN A 181 2.42 -9.57 2.89
CA ASN A 181 2.33 -8.65 4.02
C ASN A 181 3.32 -9.00 5.14
N LEU A 182 4.55 -9.38 4.76
CA LEU A 182 5.61 -9.74 5.69
C LEU A 182 6.28 -8.48 6.26
N TRP A 183 6.16 -8.31 7.57
CA TRP A 183 6.75 -7.22 8.35
C TRP A 183 7.31 -7.74 9.67
N MET A 184 8.35 -7.08 10.15
CA MET A 184 8.80 -7.17 11.54
C MET A 184 8.40 -5.89 12.26
N SER A 185 7.63 -6.03 13.33
CA SER A 185 7.18 -4.91 14.16
C SER A 185 7.91 -4.92 15.50
N THR A 186 8.49 -3.79 15.89
CA THR A 186 9.11 -3.61 17.20
C THR A 186 8.43 -2.48 17.97
N VAL A 187 8.29 -2.66 19.27
CA VAL A 187 7.94 -1.57 20.21
C VAL A 187 9.10 -1.43 21.18
N SER A 188 9.63 -0.23 21.29
CA SER A 188 10.73 0.08 22.20
C SER A 188 10.39 1.29 23.06
N VAL A 189 10.96 1.35 24.26
CA VAL A 189 10.91 2.51 25.16
C VAL A 189 12.32 3.05 25.34
N HIS A 190 12.45 4.37 25.41
CA HIS A 190 13.73 5.01 25.75
C HIS A 190 13.79 5.22 27.27
N GLU A 191 14.64 4.46 27.95
CA GLU A 191 14.83 4.51 29.41
C GLU A 191 16.32 4.47 29.72
N ASP A 192 16.77 5.26 30.70
CA ASP A 192 18.17 5.30 31.15
C ASP A 192 19.18 5.53 30.01
N GLY A 193 18.80 6.35 29.02
CA GLY A 193 19.63 6.68 27.85
C GLY A 193 19.76 5.56 26.82
N LYS A 194 18.96 4.48 26.93
CA LYS A 194 19.01 3.33 26.02
C LYS A 194 17.61 2.98 25.50
N ASP A 195 17.56 2.54 24.24
CA ASP A 195 16.35 1.96 23.67
C ASP A 195 16.23 0.51 24.12
N LYS A 196 15.16 0.20 24.86
CA LYS A 196 14.80 -1.15 25.28
C LYS A 196 13.62 -1.63 24.45
N THR A 197 13.81 -2.69 23.67
CA THR A 197 12.73 -3.35 22.95
C THR A 197 11.83 -4.11 23.93
N LEU A 198 10.56 -3.75 23.97
CA LEU A 198 9.51 -4.37 24.79
C LEU A 198 8.79 -5.50 24.05
N PHE A 199 8.66 -5.36 22.73
CA PHE A 199 7.99 -6.33 21.87
C PHE A 199 8.68 -6.39 20.51
N CYS A 200 8.77 -7.60 19.96
CA CYS A 200 9.18 -7.84 18.58
C CYS A 200 8.33 -8.98 18.02
N GLY A 201 7.69 -8.77 16.87
CA GLY A 201 6.81 -9.76 16.26
C GLY A 201 6.84 -9.72 14.74
N ILE A 202 6.56 -10.87 14.13
CA ILE A 202 6.44 -11.03 12.68
C ILE A 202 4.96 -11.02 12.30
N ARG A 203 4.60 -10.14 11.38
CA ARG A 203 3.28 -10.10 10.75
C ARG A 203 3.40 -10.67 9.35
N HIS A 204 2.46 -11.55 8.97
CA HIS A 204 2.35 -12.06 7.61
C HIS A 204 0.89 -12.38 7.27
N GLY A 205 0.58 -12.53 5.98
CA GLY A 205 -0.70 -13.01 5.48
C GLY A 205 -0.80 -14.54 5.47
N VAL A 206 -1.88 -15.08 4.92
CA VAL A 206 -2.08 -16.54 4.78
C VAL A 206 -0.91 -17.15 3.99
N LEU A 207 -0.31 -18.24 4.52
CA LEU A 207 0.83 -18.90 3.89
C LEU A 207 0.43 -19.63 2.60
N SER A 208 -0.71 -20.31 2.61
CA SER A 208 -1.23 -20.99 1.41
C SER A 208 -1.61 -19.99 0.31
N PRO A 209 -1.12 -20.13 -0.93
CA PRO A 209 -1.64 -19.40 -2.09
C PRO A 209 -2.97 -20.03 -2.52
N TYR A 210 -4.01 -19.82 -1.74
CA TYR A 210 -5.27 -20.58 -1.79
C TYR A 210 -6.11 -20.39 -3.08
N HIS A 211 -5.77 -19.41 -3.93
CA HIS A 211 -6.38 -19.27 -5.26
C HIS A 211 -5.52 -19.86 -6.38
N GLU A 212 -4.33 -20.40 -6.08
CA GLU A 212 -3.55 -21.20 -7.04
C GLU A 212 -4.23 -22.55 -7.25
N LYS A 213 -4.52 -22.88 -8.51
CA LYS A 213 -5.31 -24.07 -8.86
C LYS A 213 -4.45 -25.33 -8.89
N ASP A 214 -3.17 -25.22 -9.28
CA ASP A 214 -2.24 -26.34 -9.29
C ASP A 214 -1.87 -26.74 -7.84
N PRO A 215 -2.17 -27.97 -7.40
CA PRO A 215 -1.84 -28.43 -6.04
C PRO A 215 -0.34 -28.44 -5.75
N LEU A 216 0.51 -28.76 -6.73
CA LEU A 216 1.96 -28.80 -6.56
C LEU A 216 2.50 -27.39 -6.38
N LEU A 217 2.11 -26.45 -7.24
CA LEU A 217 2.50 -25.04 -7.09
C LEU A 217 1.98 -24.46 -5.78
N ARG A 218 0.78 -24.85 -5.34
CA ARG A 218 0.23 -24.41 -4.06
C ARG A 218 1.05 -24.91 -2.87
N HIS A 219 1.48 -26.17 -2.90
CA HIS A 219 2.31 -26.75 -1.86
C HIS A 219 3.68 -26.07 -1.80
N VAL A 220 4.36 -25.96 -2.95
CA VAL A 220 5.66 -25.28 -3.07
C VAL A 220 5.57 -23.82 -2.61
N GLY A 221 4.51 -23.10 -3.01
CA GLY A 221 4.29 -21.73 -2.59
C GLY A 221 4.07 -21.58 -1.09
N ALA A 222 3.32 -22.50 -0.47
CA ALA A 222 3.13 -22.50 0.97
C ALA A 222 4.45 -22.74 1.73
N GLU A 223 5.28 -23.66 1.23
CA GLU A 223 6.60 -23.95 1.81
C GLU A 223 7.56 -22.76 1.68
N ASN A 224 7.66 -22.14 0.51
CA ASN A 224 8.48 -20.95 0.28
C ASN A 224 8.10 -19.82 1.25
N LYS A 225 6.80 -19.56 1.38
CA LYS A 225 6.29 -18.51 2.27
C LYS A 225 6.55 -18.84 3.74
N ALA A 226 6.41 -20.10 4.15
CA ALA A 226 6.75 -20.53 5.50
C ALA A 226 8.25 -20.33 5.80
N LYS A 227 9.13 -20.68 4.85
CA LYS A 227 10.57 -20.46 4.95
C LYS A 227 10.91 -18.98 5.14
N GLU A 228 10.28 -18.08 4.39
CA GLU A 228 10.49 -16.63 4.57
C GLU A 228 10.02 -16.15 5.94
N VAL A 229 8.84 -16.58 6.42
CA VAL A 229 8.38 -16.20 7.76
C VAL A 229 9.33 -16.69 8.85
N LEU A 230 9.81 -17.93 8.75
CA LEU A 230 10.81 -18.48 9.69
C LEU A 230 12.13 -17.71 9.63
N THR A 231 12.58 -17.35 8.43
CA THR A 231 13.80 -16.55 8.21
C THR A 231 13.67 -15.17 8.85
N ALA A 232 12.52 -14.51 8.68
CA ALA A 232 12.23 -13.23 9.33
C ALA A 232 12.19 -13.35 10.86
N ALA A 233 11.63 -14.44 11.40
CA ALA A 233 11.59 -14.70 12.84
C ALA A 233 12.98 -14.98 13.44
N LEU A 234 13.88 -15.61 12.68
CA LEU A 234 15.28 -15.78 13.09
C LEU A 234 16.03 -14.45 13.03
N PHE A 235 15.82 -13.65 11.98
CA PHE A 235 16.37 -12.30 11.86
C PHE A 235 15.96 -11.41 13.04
N SER A 236 14.74 -11.56 13.55
CA SER A 236 14.25 -10.81 14.70
C SER A 236 14.84 -11.24 16.04
N LYS A 237 15.67 -12.30 16.07
CA LYS A 237 16.32 -12.85 17.27
C LYS A 237 17.84 -13.04 17.05
N PRO A 238 18.60 -11.97 16.83
CA PRO A 238 20.03 -12.07 16.52
C PRO A 238 20.83 -12.77 17.62
N GLU A 239 20.47 -12.60 18.90
CA GLU A 239 21.13 -13.32 19.99
C GLU A 239 20.87 -14.83 19.96
N LEU A 240 19.65 -15.25 19.61
CA LEU A 240 19.30 -16.67 19.48
C LEU A 240 20.03 -17.29 18.29
N LEU A 241 20.12 -16.56 17.18
CA LEU A 241 20.89 -16.96 16.01
C LEU A 241 22.38 -17.11 16.35
N ASN A 242 22.96 -16.13 17.03
CA ASN A 242 24.36 -16.18 17.43
C ASN A 242 24.64 -17.32 18.43
N LYS A 243 23.74 -17.57 19.39
CA LYS A 243 23.85 -18.73 20.30
C LYS A 243 23.76 -20.05 19.55
N ALA A 244 22.79 -20.21 18.65
CA ALA A 244 22.64 -21.44 17.86
C ALA A 244 23.86 -21.71 16.96
N LEU A 245 24.52 -20.66 16.45
CA LEU A 245 25.76 -20.79 15.68
C LEU A 245 26.99 -21.09 16.54
N ALA A 246 26.94 -20.83 17.85
CA ALA A 246 28.06 -21.04 18.77
C ALA A 246 28.12 -22.46 19.38
N GLY A 247 27.06 -23.28 19.20
CA GLY A 247 26.94 -24.63 19.78
C GLY A 247 26.26 -24.61 21.13
#